data_AF-A0A9N9CK44-F1
#
_entry.id   AF-A0A9N9CK44-F1
#
_cell.length_a   1.000
_cell.length_b   1.000
_cell.length_c   1.000
_cell.angle_alpha   90.00
_cell.angle_beta   90.00
_cell.angle_gamma   90.00
#
_symmetry.space_group_name_H-M   'P 1'
#
loop_
_entity.id
_entity.type
_entity.pdbx_description
1 polymer ?
#
loop_
_entity_poly.entity_id
_entity_poly.type
_entity_poly.pdbx_seq_one_letter_code
_entity_poly.pdbx_strand_id
1 'polypeptide(L)'
;MTNITLEQCCTIISTLWSNGVHDAKTLHKLTSIPRFTVYDYVKKLKNDNTLNPLPRSSRLKKLSSKKRHFLGRLISANRYYTCTELANILNENYTNLNVTD
;
A
#
# COMPACT_ATOMS: atom_id res chain seq x y z
N MET A 1 -24.12 17.98 0.02
CA MET A 1 -23.32 17.02 -0.75
C MET A 1 -23.22 15.75 0.09
N THR A 2 -23.72 14.62 -0.40
CA THR A 2 -23.53 13.33 0.25
C THR A 2 -22.06 12.95 0.13
N ASN A 3 -21.39 12.69 1.25
CA ASN A 3 -20.01 12.23 1.25
C ASN A 3 -20.00 10.74 0.87
N ILE A 4 -20.04 10.46 -0.43
CA ILE A 4 -19.92 9.10 -0.96
C ILE A 4 -18.46 8.64 -0.77
N THR A 5 -18.26 7.46 -0.21
CA THR A 5 -16.91 6.91 0.00
C THR A 5 -16.28 6.48 -1.32
N LEU A 6 -14.94 6.41 -1.37
CA LEU A 6 -14.24 5.97 -2.58
C LEU A 6 -14.62 4.55 -3.01
N GLU A 7 -14.81 3.66 -2.03
CA GLU A 7 -15.28 2.29 -2.25
C GLU A 7 -16.66 2.26 -2.89
N GLN A 8 -17.60 3.08 -2.40
CA GLN A 8 -18.93 3.23 -2.98
C GLN A 8 -18.88 3.76 -4.41
N CYS A 9 -18.01 4.73 -4.70
CA CYS A 9 -17.81 5.23 -6.06
C CYS A 9 -17.31 4.12 -7.01
N CYS A 10 -16.34 3.33 -6.56
CA CYS A 10 -15.80 2.22 -7.37
C CYS A 10 -16.85 1.14 -7.63
N THR A 11 -17.66 0.77 -6.63
CA THR A 11 -18.71 -0.23 -6.81
C THR A 11 -19.79 0.26 -7.78
N ILE A 12 -20.28 1.48 -7.61
CA ILE A 12 -21.30 2.07 -8.50
C ILE A 12 -20.80 2.15 -9.95
N ILE A 13 -19.56 2.60 -10.17
CA ILE A 13 -19.02 2.71 -11.53
C ILE A 13 -18.79 1.31 -12.13
N SER A 14 -18.32 0.35 -11.33
CA SER A 14 -18.14 -1.03 -11.81
C SER A 14 -19.47 -1.68 -12.19
N THR A 15 -20.55 -1.45 -11.43
CA THR A 15 -21.87 -2.01 -11.78
C THR A 15 -22.44 -1.36 -13.04
N LEU A 16 -22.34 -0.04 -13.18
CA LEU A 16 -22.79 0.67 -14.38
C LEU A 16 -21.99 0.25 -15.62
N TRP A 17 -20.69 0.00 -15.48
CA TRP A 17 -19.85 -0.51 -16.56
C TRP A 17 -20.28 -1.89 -17.03
N SER A 18 -20.53 -2.82 -16.09
CA SER A 18 -21.04 -4.17 -16.39
C SER A 18 -22.43 -4.14 -17.03
N ASN A 19 -23.25 -3.14 -16.70
CA ASN A 19 -24.56 -2.89 -17.32
C ASN A 19 -24.48 -2.23 -18.71
N GLY A 20 -23.27 -2.02 -19.26
CA GLY A 20 -23.06 -1.50 -20.62
C GLY A 20 -22.96 0.02 -20.72
N VAL A 21 -22.92 0.76 -19.61
CA VAL A 21 -22.76 2.23 -19.63
C VAL A 21 -21.28 2.59 -19.67
N HIS A 22 -20.75 2.84 -20.87
CA HIS A 22 -19.30 3.10 -21.06
C HIS A 22 -18.95 4.57 -21.32
N ASP A 23 -19.96 5.45 -21.50
CA ASP A 23 -19.72 6.87 -21.71
C ASP A 23 -19.46 7.61 -20.38
N ALA A 24 -18.32 8.29 -20.29
CA ALA A 24 -17.93 9.04 -19.10
C ALA A 24 -18.88 10.21 -18.80
N LYS A 25 -19.50 10.82 -19.83
CA LYS A 25 -20.44 11.94 -19.61
C LYS A 25 -21.74 11.45 -18.98
N THR A 26 -22.27 10.31 -19.41
CA THR A 26 -23.49 9.73 -18.82
C THR A 26 -23.22 9.24 -17.40
N LEU A 27 -22.09 8.58 -17.17
CA LEU A 27 -21.66 8.15 -15.82
C LEU A 27 -21.57 9.32 -14.84
N HIS A 28 -20.98 10.45 -15.25
CA HIS A 28 -20.91 11.66 -14.42
C HIS A 28 -22.30 12.19 -14.04
N LYS A 29 -23.22 12.27 -15.02
CA LYS A 29 -24.60 12.74 -14.79
C LYS A 29 -25.38 11.81 -13.84
N LEU A 30 -25.20 10.49 -13.98
CA LEU A 30 -25.92 9.50 -13.17
C LEU A 30 -25.40 9.43 -11.74
N THR A 31 -24.09 9.53 -11.55
CA THR A 31 -23.44 9.27 -10.26
C THR A 31 -23.09 10.53 -9.47
N SER A 32 -23.11 11.70 -10.10
CA SER A 32 -22.58 12.96 -9.56
C SER A 32 -21.11 12.90 -9.12
N ILE A 33 -20.37 11.85 -9.52
CA ILE A 33 -18.93 11.71 -9.27
C ILE A 33 -18.19 12.72 -10.15
N PRO A 34 -17.14 13.41 -9.65
CA PRO A 34 -16.38 14.37 -10.45
C PRO A 34 -15.94 13.78 -11.79
N ARG A 35 -16.15 14.57 -12.86
CA ARG A 35 -15.92 14.11 -14.23
C ARG A 35 -14.49 13.60 -14.47
N PHE A 36 -13.50 14.23 -13.81
CA PHE A 36 -12.11 13.78 -13.84
C PHE A 36 -11.95 12.34 -13.33
N THR A 37 -12.53 12.04 -12.16
CA THR A 37 -12.51 10.69 -11.55
C THR A 37 -13.19 9.65 -12.45
N VAL A 38 -14.31 10.01 -13.08
CA VAL A 38 -15.01 9.12 -14.01
C VAL A 38 -14.13 8.77 -15.21
N TYR A 39 -13.43 9.75 -15.79
CA TYR A 39 -12.50 9.49 -16.90
C TYR A 39 -11.37 8.53 -16.48
N ASP A 40 -10.78 8.73 -15.30
CA ASP A 40 -9.74 7.84 -14.78
C ASP A 40 -10.25 6.40 -14.61
N TYR A 41 -11.47 6.24 -14.09
CA TYR A 41 -12.06 4.92 -13.89
C TYR A 41 -12.39 4.23 -15.21
N VAL A 42 -12.98 4.95 -16.16
CA VAL A 42 -13.24 4.43 -17.51
C VAL A 42 -11.94 4.01 -18.18
N LYS A 43 -10.86 4.80 -18.05
CA LYS A 43 -9.54 4.45 -18.57
C LYS A 43 -8.99 3.16 -17.96
N LYS A 44 -9.17 2.96 -16.64
CA LYS A 44 -8.77 1.71 -15.96
C LYS A 44 -9.60 0.51 -16.46
N LEU A 45 -10.91 0.65 -16.49
CA LEU A 45 -11.83 -0.42 -16.92
C LEU A 45 -11.61 -0.84 -18.38
N LYS A 46 -11.27 0.10 -19.27
CA LYS A 46 -10.90 -0.21 -20.67
C LYS A 46 -9.61 -1.01 -20.80
N ASN A 47 -8.71 -0.91 -19.83
CA ASN A 47 -7.44 -1.63 -19.81
C ASN A 47 -7.54 -2.94 -19.00
N ASP A 48 -8.76 -3.45 -18.77
CA ASP A 48 -9.07 -4.61 -17.92
C ASP A 48 -8.48 -4.51 -16.50
N ASN A 49 -8.21 -3.29 -16.03
CA ASN A 49 -7.71 -3.06 -14.69
C ASN A 49 -8.87 -2.95 -13.69
N THR A 50 -8.64 -3.46 -12.49
CA THR A 50 -9.58 -3.29 -11.37
C THR A 50 -9.61 -1.83 -10.91
N LEU A 51 -10.79 -1.37 -10.45
CA LEU A 51 -10.94 -0.06 -9.81
C LEU A 51 -10.46 -0.05 -8.35
N ASN A 52 -10.02 -1.20 -7.83
CA ASN A 52 -9.52 -1.30 -6.48
C ASN A 52 -8.26 -0.43 -6.34
N PRO A 53 -8.13 0.33 -5.25
CA PRO A 53 -6.92 1.08 -4.98
C PRO A 53 -5.74 0.09 -4.89
N LEU A 54 -4.64 0.44 -5.56
CA LEU A 54 -3.41 -0.32 -5.41
C LEU A 54 -2.98 -0.28 -3.94
N PRO A 55 -2.49 -1.40 -3.39
CA PRO A 55 -1.93 -1.38 -2.05
C PRO A 55 -0.82 -0.33 -2.02
N ARG A 56 -0.81 0.47 -0.96
CA ARG A 56 0.23 1.49 -0.79
C ARG A 56 1.59 0.80 -0.83
N SER A 57 2.39 1.13 -1.83
CA SER A 57 3.77 0.65 -1.89
C SER A 57 4.48 1.10 -0.62
N SER A 58 4.90 0.11 0.17
CA SER A 58 5.69 0.35 1.36
C SER A 58 7.00 -0.43 1.21
N ARG A 59 8.09 0.19 1.65
CA ARG A 59 9.37 -0.51 1.73
C ARG A 59 9.28 -1.52 2.86
N LEU A 60 9.27 -2.82 2.54
CA LEU A 60 9.36 -3.89 3.53
C LEU A 60 10.61 -3.67 4.38
N LYS A 61 10.41 -3.51 5.69
CA LYS A 61 11.52 -3.34 6.65
C LYS A 61 11.85 -4.71 7.23
N LYS A 62 13.08 -5.19 7.00
CA LYS A 62 13.59 -6.41 7.64
C LYS A 62 13.60 -6.32 9.17
N LEU A 63 13.84 -5.11 9.71
CA LEU A 63 13.89 -4.85 11.15
C LEU A 63 12.85 -3.81 11.57
N SER A 64 12.18 -4.08 12.69
CA SER A 64 11.28 -3.11 13.33
C SER A 64 12.05 -1.88 13.84
N SER A 65 11.34 -0.78 14.12
CA SER A 65 12.00 0.46 14.55
C SER A 65 12.81 0.29 15.85
N LYS A 66 12.26 -0.44 16.83
CA LYS A 66 12.94 -0.73 18.11
C LYS A 66 14.24 -1.52 17.89
N LYS A 67 14.19 -2.54 17.02
CA LYS A 67 15.34 -3.39 16.69
C LYS A 67 16.44 -2.61 15.99
N ARG A 68 16.10 -1.74 15.02
CA ARG A 68 17.07 -0.85 14.36
C ARG A 68 17.73 0.12 15.33
N HIS A 69 16.94 0.68 16.26
CA HIS A 69 17.47 1.57 17.29
C HIS A 69 18.47 0.84 18.20
N PHE A 70 18.14 -0.38 18.63
CA PHE A 70 19.04 -1.21 19.43
C PHE A 70 20.34 -1.55 18.69
N LEU A 71 20.26 -2.00 17.43
CA LEU A 71 21.44 -2.24 16.59
C LEU A 71 22.31 -0.99 16.47
N GLY A 72 21.70 0.18 16.25
CA GLY A 72 22.43 1.45 16.21
C GLY A 72 23.14 1.76 17.52
N ARG A 73 22.57 1.41 18.68
CA ARG A 73 23.21 1.57 19.99
C ARG A 73 24.40 0.61 20.15
N LEU A 74 24.30 -0.64 19.70
CA LEU A 74 25.41 -1.60 19.74
C LEU A 74 26.61 -1.11 18.93
N ILE A 75 26.36 -0.67 17.69
CA ILE A 75 27.40 -0.13 16.79
C ILE A 75 28.02 1.14 17.38
N SER A 76 27.21 1.99 18.02
CA SER A 76 27.69 3.21 18.67
C SER A 76 28.54 2.91 19.91
N ALA A 77 28.22 1.85 20.65
CA ALA A 77 28.94 1.45 21.85
C ALA A 77 30.28 0.79 21.54
N ASN A 78 30.36 -0.02 20.46
CA ASN A 78 31.60 -0.64 20.03
C ASN A 78 31.65 -0.73 18.50
N ARG A 79 32.64 -0.06 17.90
CA ARG A 79 32.84 0.02 16.46
C ARG A 79 33.53 -1.21 15.86
N TYR A 80 34.05 -2.11 16.69
CA TYR A 80 34.79 -3.29 16.25
C TYR A 80 33.94 -4.55 16.14
N TYR A 81 32.65 -4.48 16.47
CA TYR A 81 31.78 -5.63 16.29
C TYR A 81 31.69 -6.03 14.82
N THR A 82 31.87 -7.32 14.58
CA THR A 82 31.64 -7.95 13.28
C THR A 82 30.14 -8.13 13.03
N CYS A 83 29.75 -8.31 11.76
CA CYS A 83 28.35 -8.53 11.40
C CYS A 83 27.75 -9.76 12.09
N THR A 84 28.54 -10.83 12.23
CA THR A 84 28.12 -12.08 12.88
C THR A 84 27.90 -11.89 14.38
N GLU A 85 28.79 -11.16 15.06
CA GLU A 85 28.62 -10.80 16.48
C GLU A 85 27.38 -9.94 16.69
N LEU A 86 27.15 -8.94 15.83
CA LEU A 86 25.95 -8.12 15.89
C LEU A 86 24.68 -8.96 15.67
N ALA A 87 24.69 -9.91 14.74
CA ALA A 87 23.57 -10.81 14.49
C ALA A 87 23.28 -11.71 15.70
N ASN A 88 24.32 -12.30 16.31
CA ASN A 88 24.20 -13.14 17.50
C ASN A 88 23.60 -12.35 18.67
N ILE A 89 24.15 -11.19 19.00
CA ILE A 89 23.64 -10.33 20.09
C ILE A 89 22.19 -9.91 19.81
N LEU A 90 21.84 -9.62 18.56
CA LEU A 90 20.49 -9.24 18.16
C LEU A 90 19.50 -10.41 18.31
N ASN A 91 19.90 -11.64 17.97
CA ASN A 91 19.09 -12.84 18.07
C ASN A 91 18.91 -13.28 19.54
N GLU A 92 19.93 -13.15 20.39
CA GLU A 92 19.85 -13.40 21.84
C GLU A 92 18.84 -12.47 22.53
N ASN A 93 18.87 -11.18 22.20
CA ASN A 93 17.96 -10.19 22.80
C ASN A 93 16.55 -10.21 22.18
N TYR A 94 16.40 -10.79 20.99
CA TYR A 94 15.13 -10.88 20.27
C TYR A 94 14.98 -12.24 19.57
N THR A 95 14.59 -13.27 20.33
CA THR A 95 14.43 -14.67 19.88
C THR A 95 13.49 -14.87 18.67
N ASN A 96 12.61 -13.90 18.39
CA ASN A 96 11.73 -13.89 17.22
C ASN A 96 12.43 -13.43 15.92
N LEU A 97 13.76 -13.43 15.87
CA LEU A 97 14.56 -13.06 14.71
C LEU A 97 15.29 -14.28 14.19
N ASN A 98 14.77 -14.85 13.11
CA ASN A 98 15.54 -15.78 12.28
C ASN A 98 16.41 -14.95 11.32
N VAL A 99 17.26 -14.07 11.87
CA VAL A 99 18.27 -13.36 11.06
C VAL A 99 19.35 -14.38 10.75
N THR A 100 19.26 -14.96 9.56
CA THR A 100 20.26 -15.83 8.95
C THR A 100 21.08 -15.01 7.96
N ASP A 101 22.38 -15.34 7.86
CA ASP A 101 23.33 -14.73 6.91
C ASP A 101 22.89 -14.92 5.45
#